data_AF-A0A7L4NUC6-F1
#
_entry.id   AF-A0A7L4NUC6-F1
#
_cell.length_a   1.000
_cell.length_b   1.000
_cell.length_c   1.000
_cell.angle_alpha   90.00
_cell.angle_beta   90.00
_cell.angle_gamma   90.00
#
_symmetry.space_group_name_H-M   'P 1'
#
loop_
_entity.id
_entity.type
_entity.pdbx_description
1 polymer ?
#
loop_
_entity_poly.entity_id
_entity_poly.type
_entity_poly.pdbx_seq_one_letter_code
_entity_poly.pdbx_strand_id
1 'polypeptide(L)'
;MPLIAQNHLQLIIEFGLMLLLGVSFLINIVPLSLSAVLLGGLLVSIGMVVLFGFDAFSLLLPGIGIHEFTHPYGAIALFSVATSLAAIYIMDDVGINTRSLKTFLIMIILAITLFGGMMHRDFLLMWIVGLFIAFFVLSKTFRRKSVLTVKRVIMVGVVVLVAFGFMEVLSRLLSMPIISPISRIERILDNSLPSIKMVIQNTYLIGHNPATSFWGAESSGFSDGYITLPISLITTFGLALPVFYGVLTNQKDVIDYFTSGIFAWGYEFGYIILILVLLAVLGVIIIGLKIMKVYKEKRERGNKTLLGREALLIGSLTAFMGQAWAGFFIINRDINGTALVTFLFLGAMVLGHVLMVKKS
;
A
#
# COMPACT_ATOMS: atom_id res chain seq x y z
N MET A 1 19.44 -5.07 28.38
CA MET A 1 19.94 -5.10 27.00
C MET A 1 19.26 -3.97 26.25
N PRO A 2 19.98 -3.17 25.43
CA PRO A 2 19.31 -2.23 24.53
C PRO A 2 18.39 -3.03 23.58
N LEU A 3 17.36 -2.37 23.05
CA LEU A 3 16.47 -2.88 22.00
C LEU A 3 17.28 -3.28 20.76
N ILE A 4 17.84 -4.49 20.76
CA ILE A 4 18.53 -5.08 19.63
C ILE A 4 17.62 -6.23 19.20
N ALA A 5 16.89 -6.03 18.10
CA ALA A 5 16.03 -7.05 17.53
C ALA A 5 16.81 -8.36 17.29
N GLN A 6 16.24 -9.50 17.68
CA GLN A 6 16.89 -10.81 17.55
C GLN A 6 16.47 -11.56 16.29
N ASN A 7 15.37 -11.14 15.66
CA ASN A 7 14.85 -11.69 14.41
C ASN A 7 14.07 -10.63 13.62
N HIS A 8 13.70 -10.93 12.38
CA HIS A 8 12.97 -10.01 11.50
C HIS A 8 11.60 -9.61 12.07
N LEU A 9 10.87 -10.52 12.73
CA LEU A 9 9.60 -10.18 13.38
C LEU A 9 9.77 -9.11 14.47
N GLN A 10 10.74 -9.29 15.36
CA GLN A 10 11.03 -8.34 16.44
C GLN A 10 11.43 -6.99 15.85
N LEU A 11 12.23 -6.97 14.80
CA LEU A 11 12.61 -5.73 14.10
C LEU A 11 11.39 -5.01 13.53
N ILE A 12 10.48 -5.73 12.87
CA ILE A 12 9.23 -5.16 12.32
C ILE A 12 8.39 -4.55 13.45
N ILE A 13 8.26 -5.23 14.58
CA ILE A 13 7.51 -4.75 15.74
C ILE A 13 8.16 -3.51 16.34
N GLU A 14 9.46 -3.55 16.64
CA GLU A 14 10.19 -2.42 17.24
C GLU A 14 10.14 -1.19 16.34
N PHE A 15 10.40 -1.37 15.04
CA PHE A 15 10.30 -0.29 14.06
C PHE A 15 8.87 0.26 13.93
N GLY A 16 7.87 -0.62 13.92
CA GLY A 16 6.46 -0.22 13.91
C GLY A 16 6.07 0.60 15.15
N LEU A 17 6.55 0.22 16.33
CA LEU A 17 6.32 0.97 17.57
C LEU A 17 7.02 2.34 17.55
N MET A 18 8.26 2.41 17.07
CA MET A 18 8.98 3.67 16.90
C MET A 18 8.25 4.61 15.93
N LEU A 19 7.78 4.10 14.79
CA LEU A 19 6.98 4.87 13.84
C LEU A 19 5.67 5.34 14.47
N LEU A 20 4.96 4.47 15.19
CA LEU A 20 3.70 4.83 15.85
C LEU A 20 3.91 5.99 16.84
N LEU A 21 4.94 5.92 17.68
CA LEU A 21 5.27 6.99 18.61
C LEU A 21 5.65 8.27 17.86
N GLY A 22 6.59 8.19 16.92
CA GLY A 22 7.06 9.35 16.15
C GLY A 22 5.93 10.06 15.39
N VAL A 23 5.09 9.32 14.69
CA VAL A 23 3.94 9.86 13.95
C VAL A 23 2.90 10.46 14.90
N SER A 24 2.63 9.80 16.04
CA SER A 24 1.71 10.32 17.05
C SER A 24 2.19 11.66 17.60
N PHE A 25 3.49 11.81 17.86
CA PHE A 25 4.06 13.10 18.26
C PHE A 25 3.93 14.16 17.16
N LEU A 26 4.27 13.81 15.91
CA LEU A 26 4.20 14.73 14.77
C LEU A 26 2.77 15.27 14.54
N ILE A 27 1.76 14.40 14.56
CA ILE A 27 0.34 14.78 14.38
C ILE A 27 -0.13 15.74 15.49
N ASN A 28 0.46 15.66 16.68
CA ASN A 28 0.10 16.51 17.83
C ASN A 28 0.87 17.82 17.91
N ILE A 29 2.13 17.85 17.47
CA ILE A 29 2.98 19.05 17.49
C ILE A 29 2.64 19.96 16.30
N VAL A 30 2.45 19.38 15.11
CA VAL A 30 2.26 20.16 13.88
C VAL A 30 0.82 20.69 13.81
N PRO A 31 0.60 21.99 13.55
CA PRO A 31 -0.73 22.53 13.32
C PRO A 31 -1.29 22.03 11.99
N LEU A 32 -2.12 20.98 12.04
CA LEU A 32 -2.76 20.36 10.89
C LEU A 32 -3.97 21.18 10.41
N SER A 33 -3.71 22.38 9.89
CA SER A 33 -4.73 23.20 9.22
C SER A 33 -5.14 22.56 7.89
N LEU A 34 -6.37 22.85 7.44
CA LEU A 34 -6.90 22.30 6.19
C LEU A 34 -6.02 22.68 4.98
N SER A 35 -5.54 23.93 4.92
CA SER A 35 -4.68 24.41 3.85
C SER A 35 -3.29 23.76 3.88
N ALA A 36 -2.70 23.57 5.06
CA ALA A 36 -1.40 22.91 5.20
C ALA A 36 -1.47 21.45 4.74
N VAL A 37 -2.54 20.74 5.14
CA VAL A 37 -2.77 19.35 4.74
C VAL A 37 -3.03 19.24 3.23
N LEU A 38 -3.82 20.14 2.65
CA LEU A 38 -4.02 20.18 1.20
C LEU A 38 -2.71 20.45 0.45
N LEU A 39 -1.93 21.45 0.87
CA LEU A 39 -0.66 21.79 0.25
C LEU A 39 0.32 20.61 0.31
N GLY A 40 0.47 20.00 1.49
CA GLY A 40 1.31 18.81 1.66
C GLY A 40 0.85 17.64 0.79
N GLY A 41 -0.46 17.37 0.74
CA GLY A 41 -1.04 16.35 -0.13
C GLY A 41 -0.77 16.60 -1.61
N LEU A 42 -0.94 17.83 -2.08
CA LEU A 42 -0.67 18.20 -3.48
C LEU A 42 0.81 18.13 -3.82
N LEU A 43 1.70 18.62 -2.95
CA LEU A 43 3.15 18.55 -3.15
C LEU A 43 3.62 17.10 -3.27
N VAL A 44 3.17 16.22 -2.37
CA VAL A 44 3.49 14.79 -2.45
C VAL A 44 2.91 14.18 -3.73
N SER A 45 1.66 14.50 -4.08
CA SER A 45 1.04 13.96 -5.30
C SER A 45 1.79 14.39 -6.58
N ILE A 46 2.24 15.64 -6.65
CA ILE A 46 3.06 16.16 -7.76
C ILE A 46 4.43 15.46 -7.77
N GLY A 47 5.07 15.31 -6.61
CA GLY A 47 6.30 14.55 -6.47
C GLY A 47 6.16 13.13 -7.00
N MET A 48 5.04 12.47 -6.70
CA MET A 48 4.73 11.14 -7.22
C MET A 48 4.57 11.12 -8.74
N VAL A 49 3.89 12.11 -9.34
CA VAL A 49 3.82 12.23 -10.80
C VAL A 49 5.20 12.35 -11.42
N VAL A 50 6.08 13.19 -10.84
CA VAL A 50 7.45 13.39 -11.33
C VAL A 50 8.26 12.10 -11.20
N LEU A 51 8.19 11.41 -10.07
CA LEU A 51 8.91 10.15 -9.86
C LEU A 51 8.43 9.05 -10.81
N PHE A 52 7.12 8.82 -10.92
CA PHE A 52 6.59 7.84 -11.87
C PHE A 52 6.88 8.23 -13.33
N GLY A 53 6.83 9.53 -13.63
CA GLY A 53 7.21 10.06 -14.94
C GLY A 53 8.68 9.78 -15.26
N PHE A 54 9.58 10.02 -14.31
CA PHE A 54 11.01 9.72 -14.47
C PHE A 54 11.26 8.24 -14.75
N ASP A 55 10.66 7.34 -13.96
CA ASP A 55 10.73 5.90 -14.23
C ASP A 55 10.18 5.60 -15.63
N ALA A 56 9.08 6.24 -16.03
CA ALA A 56 8.52 6.04 -17.36
C ALA A 56 9.38 6.52 -18.52
N PHE A 57 10.05 7.66 -18.37
CA PHE A 57 11.00 8.15 -19.35
C PHE A 57 12.29 7.33 -19.37
N SER A 58 12.68 6.74 -18.24
CA SER A 58 13.88 5.89 -18.16
C SER A 58 13.79 4.67 -19.08
N LEU A 59 12.58 4.14 -19.33
CA LEU A 59 12.36 3.06 -20.30
C LEU A 59 12.70 3.45 -21.74
N LEU A 60 12.71 4.74 -22.06
CA LEU A 60 12.97 5.26 -23.40
C LEU A 60 14.44 5.65 -23.61
N LEU A 61 15.25 5.68 -22.54
CA LEU A 61 16.64 6.15 -22.56
C LEU A 61 17.63 4.98 -22.61
N PRO A 62 18.45 4.85 -23.66
CA PRO A 62 19.52 3.85 -23.72
C PRO A 62 20.53 4.08 -22.59
N GLY A 63 20.80 3.07 -21.76
CA GLY A 63 21.87 3.10 -20.76
C GLY A 63 21.46 3.37 -19.31
N ILE A 64 20.21 3.75 -19.03
CA ILE A 64 19.70 3.91 -17.65
C ILE A 64 19.20 2.57 -17.06
N GLY A 65 18.95 1.56 -17.89
CA GLY A 65 18.50 0.23 -17.43
C GLY A 65 17.05 0.22 -16.93
N ILE A 66 16.54 -0.96 -16.58
CA ILE A 66 15.20 -1.16 -15.99
C ILE A 66 15.33 -1.01 -14.47
N HIS A 67 15.46 0.22 -13.98
CA HIS A 67 15.45 0.47 -12.54
C HIS A 67 14.02 0.79 -12.07
N GLU A 68 13.46 -0.08 -11.22
CA GLU A 68 12.12 0.08 -10.64
C GLU A 68 12.19 0.86 -9.31
N PHE A 69 12.40 2.19 -9.36
CA PHE A 69 12.54 3.00 -8.14
C PHE A 69 11.21 3.21 -7.42
N THR A 70 10.09 3.24 -8.16
CA THR A 70 8.81 3.75 -7.62
C THR A 70 7.80 2.69 -7.18
N HIS A 71 8.15 1.41 -7.28
CA HIS A 71 7.25 0.30 -6.92
C HIS A 71 6.59 0.44 -5.52
N PRO A 72 7.31 0.76 -4.42
CA PRO A 72 6.69 0.81 -3.09
C PRO A 72 5.84 2.05 -2.82
N TYR A 73 5.83 3.03 -3.74
CA TYR A 73 5.26 4.35 -3.47
C TYR A 73 3.80 4.50 -3.87
N GLY A 74 3.16 3.46 -4.41
CA GLY A 74 1.76 3.58 -4.82
C GLY A 74 0.81 3.87 -3.66
N ALA A 75 1.07 3.32 -2.47
CA ALA A 75 0.26 3.61 -1.29
C ALA A 75 0.48 5.06 -0.79
N ILE A 76 1.68 5.61 -0.97
CA ILE A 76 1.99 7.03 -0.68
C ILE A 76 1.26 7.95 -1.67
N ALA A 77 1.28 7.61 -2.95
CA ALA A 77 0.52 8.32 -3.98
C ALA A 77 -0.97 8.32 -3.62
N LEU A 78 -1.52 7.16 -3.23
CA LEU A 78 -2.93 7.03 -2.86
C LEU A 78 -3.26 7.84 -1.62
N PHE A 79 -2.39 7.80 -0.60
CA PHE A 79 -2.49 8.61 0.61
C PHE A 79 -2.58 10.11 0.27
N SER A 80 -1.67 10.60 -0.56
CA SER A 80 -1.59 12.01 -0.94
C SER A 80 -2.80 12.48 -1.75
N VAL A 81 -3.27 11.66 -2.70
CA VAL A 81 -4.46 11.93 -3.52
C VAL A 81 -5.73 11.89 -2.68
N ALA A 82 -5.92 10.85 -1.87
CA ALA A 82 -7.10 10.71 -1.03
C ALA A 82 -7.19 11.82 0.03
N THR A 83 -6.06 12.21 0.62
CA THR A 83 -5.95 13.37 1.52
C THR A 83 -6.36 14.66 0.80
N SER A 84 -5.81 14.90 -0.40
CA SER A 84 -6.11 16.10 -1.19
C SER A 84 -7.58 16.15 -1.62
N LEU A 85 -8.15 15.02 -2.04
CA LEU A 85 -9.57 14.90 -2.37
C LEU A 85 -10.42 15.22 -1.14
N ALA A 86 -10.12 14.62 0.01
CA ALA A 86 -10.85 14.86 1.25
C ALA A 86 -10.80 16.34 1.65
N ALA A 87 -9.62 16.97 1.58
CA ALA A 87 -9.46 18.39 1.90
C ALA A 87 -10.29 19.28 0.96
N ILE A 88 -10.27 19.01 -0.34
CA ILE A 88 -11.09 19.70 -1.34
C ILE A 88 -12.58 19.53 -1.06
N TYR A 89 -13.03 18.33 -0.69
CA TYR A 89 -14.43 18.08 -0.34
C TYR A 89 -14.86 18.86 0.91
N ILE A 90 -13.99 18.94 1.93
CA ILE A 90 -14.24 19.75 3.12
C ILE A 90 -14.31 21.25 2.76
N MET A 91 -13.41 21.75 1.92
CA MET A 91 -13.41 23.15 1.46
C MET A 91 -14.70 23.51 0.73
N ASP A 92 -15.19 22.61 -0.11
CA ASP A 92 -16.44 22.75 -0.85
C ASP A 92 -17.65 22.81 0.10
N ASP A 93 -17.67 21.97 1.14
CA ASP A 93 -18.73 21.97 2.17
C ASP A 93 -18.74 23.26 3.02
N VAL A 94 -17.61 23.96 3.15
CA VAL A 94 -17.53 25.27 3.83
C VAL A 94 -17.70 26.48 2.89
N GLY A 95 -18.10 26.25 1.64
CA GLY A 95 -18.45 27.30 0.68
C GLY A 95 -17.27 27.88 -0.10
N ILE A 96 -16.08 27.26 -0.07
CA ILE A 96 -14.93 27.70 -0.87
C ILE A 96 -15.03 27.10 -2.27
N ASN A 97 -14.86 27.93 -3.31
CA ASN A 97 -14.84 27.45 -4.68
C ASN A 97 -13.58 26.61 -4.94
N THR A 98 -13.78 25.31 -5.16
CA THR A 98 -12.71 24.32 -5.37
C THR A 98 -12.62 23.79 -6.80
N ARG A 99 -13.34 24.39 -7.76
CA ARG A 99 -13.46 23.85 -9.12
C ARG A 99 -12.11 23.62 -9.80
N SER A 100 -11.21 24.62 -9.75
CA SER A 100 -9.87 24.51 -10.32
C SER A 100 -9.02 23.44 -9.63
N LEU A 101 -9.07 23.37 -8.30
CA LEU A 101 -8.35 22.36 -7.51
C LEU A 101 -8.83 20.93 -7.82
N LYS A 102 -10.14 20.73 -7.97
CA LYS A 102 -10.73 19.44 -8.38
C LYS A 102 -10.20 19.02 -9.75
N THR A 103 -10.23 19.93 -10.73
CA THR A 103 -9.71 19.65 -12.08
C THR A 103 -8.21 19.32 -12.04
N PHE A 104 -7.42 20.11 -11.30
CA PHE A 104 -5.99 19.87 -11.15
C PHE A 104 -5.69 18.50 -10.53
N LEU A 105 -6.41 18.12 -9.46
CA LEU A 105 -6.22 16.82 -8.82
C LEU A 105 -6.66 15.65 -9.72
N ILE A 106 -7.70 15.82 -10.54
CA ILE A 106 -8.07 14.82 -11.55
C ILE A 106 -6.94 14.62 -12.57
N MET A 107 -6.29 15.70 -13.02
CA MET A 107 -5.13 15.59 -13.92
C MET A 107 -3.97 14.84 -13.27
N ILE A 108 -3.71 15.10 -11.98
CA ILE A 108 -2.71 14.35 -11.20
C ILE A 108 -3.07 12.87 -11.13
N ILE A 109 -4.32 12.52 -10.82
CA ILE A 109 -4.77 11.12 -10.76
C ILE A 109 -4.56 10.44 -12.10
N LEU A 110 -4.91 11.10 -13.21
CA LEU A 110 -4.70 10.56 -14.56
C LEU A 110 -3.21 10.36 -14.86
N ALA A 111 -2.36 11.34 -14.55
CA ALA A 111 -0.91 11.24 -14.75
C ALA A 111 -0.28 10.11 -13.94
N ILE A 112 -0.63 9.96 -12.65
CA ILE A 112 -0.17 8.85 -11.81
C ILE A 112 -0.65 7.50 -12.38
N THR A 113 -1.91 7.42 -12.82
CA THR A 113 -2.47 6.19 -13.39
C THR A 113 -1.73 5.78 -14.66
N LEU A 114 -1.41 6.74 -15.54
CA LEU A 114 -0.69 6.49 -16.79
C LEU A 114 0.76 6.11 -16.53
N PHE A 115 1.52 6.94 -15.83
CA PHE A 115 2.95 6.70 -15.62
C PHE A 115 3.21 5.50 -14.71
N GLY A 116 2.48 5.41 -13.59
CA GLY A 116 2.61 4.28 -12.67
C GLY A 116 2.16 2.97 -13.31
N GLY A 117 1.06 2.97 -14.07
CA GLY A 117 0.56 1.78 -14.77
C GLY A 117 1.44 1.30 -15.93
N MET A 118 2.21 2.20 -16.55
CA MET A 118 3.20 1.84 -17.57
C MET A 118 4.41 1.12 -16.95
N MET A 119 4.82 1.50 -15.74
CA MET A 119 5.99 0.95 -15.07
C MET A 119 5.70 -0.33 -14.29
N HIS A 120 4.67 -0.30 -13.45
CA HIS A 120 4.44 -1.29 -12.39
C HIS A 120 3.07 -1.93 -12.57
N ARG A 121 3.05 -3.24 -12.82
CA ARG A 121 1.81 -3.97 -13.14
C ARG A 121 0.95 -4.21 -11.90
N ASP A 122 1.60 -4.48 -10.79
CA ASP A 122 1.08 -4.62 -9.43
C ASP A 122 0.57 -3.29 -8.88
N PHE A 123 1.30 -2.20 -9.10
CA PHE A 123 0.87 -0.84 -8.74
C PHE A 123 -0.55 -0.52 -9.24
N LEU A 124 -0.85 -0.78 -10.52
CA LEU A 124 -2.12 -0.38 -11.11
C LEU A 124 -3.31 -1.02 -10.38
N LEU A 125 -3.13 -2.26 -9.94
CA LEU A 125 -4.16 -3.00 -9.25
C LEU A 125 -4.40 -2.43 -7.84
N MET A 126 -3.34 -2.22 -7.05
CA MET A 126 -3.44 -1.57 -5.75
C MET A 126 -3.99 -0.14 -5.86
N TRP A 127 -3.57 0.60 -6.88
CA TRP A 127 -4.05 1.95 -7.19
C TRP A 127 -5.55 1.99 -7.47
N ILE A 128 -6.06 1.10 -8.33
CA ILE A 128 -7.48 1.04 -8.68
C ILE A 128 -8.33 0.62 -7.46
N VAL A 129 -7.93 -0.42 -6.75
CA VAL A 129 -8.61 -0.87 -5.51
C VAL A 129 -8.62 0.26 -4.49
N GLY A 130 -7.47 0.90 -4.30
CA GLY A 130 -7.29 2.01 -3.39
C GLY A 130 -8.17 3.21 -3.73
N LEU A 131 -8.21 3.62 -5.00
CA LEU A 131 -9.10 4.68 -5.48
C LEU A 131 -10.57 4.30 -5.29
N PHE A 132 -10.95 3.05 -5.51
CA PHE A 132 -12.30 2.57 -5.24
C PHE A 132 -12.66 2.73 -3.76
N ILE A 133 -11.77 2.31 -2.86
CA ILE A 133 -11.94 2.52 -1.41
C ILE A 133 -12.02 4.02 -1.10
N ALA A 134 -11.17 4.85 -1.71
CA ALA A 134 -11.15 6.29 -1.53
C ALA A 134 -12.50 6.92 -1.87
N PHE A 135 -13.00 6.66 -3.08
CA PHE A 135 -14.29 7.20 -3.53
C PHE A 135 -15.45 6.67 -2.70
N PHE A 136 -15.40 5.42 -2.26
CA PHE A 136 -16.39 4.86 -1.35
C PHE A 136 -16.42 5.58 -0.01
N VAL A 137 -15.27 5.69 0.67
CA VAL A 137 -15.13 6.39 1.96
C VAL A 137 -15.57 7.84 1.84
N LEU A 138 -15.08 8.57 0.82
CA LEU A 138 -15.46 9.97 0.57
C LEU A 138 -16.97 10.12 0.35
N SER A 139 -17.59 9.25 -0.47
CA SER A 139 -19.03 9.34 -0.72
C SER A 139 -19.87 9.19 0.56
N LYS A 140 -19.47 8.28 1.46
CA LYS A 140 -20.14 8.03 2.74
C LYS A 140 -19.89 9.15 3.75
N THR A 141 -18.65 9.64 3.83
CA THR A 141 -18.28 10.71 4.75
C THR A 141 -18.99 12.01 4.41
N PHE A 142 -19.00 12.41 3.14
CA PHE A 142 -19.58 13.69 2.68
C PHE A 142 -21.06 13.60 2.24
N ARG A 143 -21.71 12.45 2.39
CA ARG A 143 -23.12 12.20 1.95
C ARG A 143 -23.37 12.59 0.48
N ARG A 144 -22.35 12.47 -0.36
CA ARG A 144 -22.44 12.78 -1.80
C ARG A 144 -22.88 11.55 -2.59
N LYS A 145 -23.49 11.75 -3.76
CA LYS A 145 -23.81 10.64 -4.66
C LYS A 145 -22.52 9.85 -4.94
N SER A 146 -22.58 8.54 -4.69
CA SER A 146 -21.45 7.66 -4.95
C SER A 146 -21.06 7.75 -6.42
N VAL A 147 -19.79 8.01 -6.68
CA VAL A 147 -19.22 7.92 -8.04
C VAL A 147 -19.23 6.45 -8.51
N LEU A 148 -19.23 5.50 -7.57
CA LEU A 148 -19.27 4.06 -7.75
C LEU A 148 -20.72 3.57 -7.86
N THR A 149 -21.38 3.88 -8.97
CA THR A 149 -22.65 3.24 -9.33
C THR A 149 -22.38 1.87 -9.95
N VAL A 150 -23.26 0.89 -9.75
CA VAL A 150 -23.16 -0.46 -10.37
C VAL A 150 -22.86 -0.36 -11.87
N LYS A 151 -23.55 0.55 -12.58
CA LYS A 151 -23.32 0.81 -14.02
C LYS A 151 -21.88 1.18 -14.35
N ARG A 152 -21.23 2.02 -13.53
CA ARG A 152 -19.84 2.46 -13.73
C ARG A 152 -18.84 1.36 -13.37
N VAL A 153 -19.11 0.58 -12.33
CA VAL A 153 -18.28 -0.59 -11.97
C VAL A 153 -18.31 -1.62 -13.10
N ILE A 154 -19.50 -1.94 -13.62
CA ILE A 154 -19.67 -2.82 -14.78
C ILE A 154 -18.94 -2.22 -16.00
N MET A 155 -19.09 -0.93 -16.27
CA MET A 155 -18.42 -0.26 -17.39
C MET A 155 -16.89 -0.35 -17.30
N VAL A 156 -16.30 -0.14 -16.11
CA VAL A 156 -14.86 -0.33 -15.90
C VAL A 156 -14.48 -1.79 -16.16
N GLY A 157 -15.25 -2.75 -15.67
CA GLY A 157 -15.04 -4.18 -15.95
C GLY A 157 -15.06 -4.49 -17.46
N VAL A 158 -16.04 -3.95 -18.19
CA VAL A 158 -16.14 -4.09 -19.65
C VAL A 158 -14.94 -3.47 -20.36
N VAL A 159 -14.51 -2.27 -19.97
CA VAL A 159 -13.32 -1.63 -20.57
C VAL A 159 -12.06 -2.48 -20.34
N VAL A 160 -11.88 -3.03 -19.14
CA VAL A 160 -10.77 -3.95 -18.84
C VAL A 160 -10.86 -5.21 -19.70
N LEU A 161 -12.03 -5.81 -19.85
CA LEU A 161 -12.23 -7.00 -20.69
C LEU A 161 -11.95 -6.72 -22.16
N VAL A 162 -12.39 -5.58 -22.68
CA VAL A 162 -12.11 -5.15 -24.06
C VAL A 162 -10.61 -4.91 -24.26
N ALA A 163 -9.94 -4.24 -23.32
CA ALA A 163 -8.49 -4.05 -23.36
C ALA A 163 -7.74 -5.40 -23.31
N PHE A 164 -8.18 -6.34 -22.47
CA PHE A 164 -7.63 -7.70 -22.41
C PHE A 164 -7.82 -8.45 -23.73
N GLY A 165 -9.02 -8.44 -24.30
CA GLY A 165 -9.30 -9.06 -25.60
C GLY A 165 -8.47 -8.44 -26.72
N PHE A 166 -8.32 -7.12 -26.73
CA PHE A 166 -7.48 -6.42 -27.70
C PHE A 166 -6.00 -6.82 -27.57
N MET A 167 -5.46 -6.87 -26.34
CA MET A 167 -4.08 -7.31 -26.09
C MET A 167 -3.86 -8.77 -26.50
N GLU A 168 -4.84 -9.65 -26.27
CA GLU A 168 -4.77 -11.05 -26.69
C GLU A 168 -4.73 -11.17 -28.22
N VAL A 169 -5.61 -10.44 -28.93
CA VAL A 169 -5.61 -10.40 -30.40
C VAL A 169 -4.28 -9.85 -30.92
N LEU A 170 -3.79 -8.73 -30.36
CA LEU A 170 -2.52 -8.14 -30.74
C LEU A 170 -1.34 -9.10 -30.51
N SER A 171 -1.35 -9.82 -29.38
CA SER A 171 -0.36 -10.84 -29.07
C SER A 171 -0.30 -11.96 -30.11
N ARG A 172 -1.46 -12.39 -30.60
CA ARG A 172 -1.56 -13.44 -31.63
C ARG A 172 -1.13 -12.92 -33.00
N LEU A 173 -1.51 -11.69 -33.35
CA LEU A 173 -1.14 -11.06 -34.62
C LEU A 173 0.37 -10.78 -34.71
N LEU A 174 0.99 -10.32 -33.62
CA LEU A 174 2.41 -9.99 -33.57
C LEU A 174 3.31 -11.17 -33.19
N SER A 175 2.73 -12.36 -32.92
CA SER A 175 3.46 -13.52 -32.38
C SER A 175 4.28 -13.20 -31.12
N MET A 176 3.81 -12.26 -30.29
CA MET A 176 4.49 -11.80 -29.09
C MET A 176 3.76 -12.33 -27.83
N PRO A 177 4.03 -13.57 -27.37
CA PRO A 177 3.32 -14.18 -26.23
C PRO A 177 3.49 -13.40 -24.92
N ILE A 178 4.47 -12.49 -24.84
CA ILE A 178 4.61 -11.59 -23.70
C ILE A 178 3.40 -10.65 -23.54
N ILE A 179 2.69 -10.33 -24.61
CA ILE A 179 1.55 -9.40 -24.62
C ILE A 179 0.24 -10.12 -24.24
N SER A 180 0.13 -11.42 -24.50
CA SER A 180 -1.07 -12.23 -24.24
C SER A 180 -1.45 -12.21 -22.75
N PRO A 181 -2.63 -11.68 -22.39
CA PRO A 181 -3.14 -11.78 -21.04
C PRO A 181 -3.47 -13.23 -20.61
N ILE A 182 -3.91 -14.08 -21.55
CA ILE A 182 -4.25 -15.48 -21.26
C ILE A 182 -3.00 -16.27 -20.85
N SER A 183 -1.93 -16.19 -21.66
CA SER A 183 -0.66 -16.84 -21.35
C SER A 183 -0.03 -16.35 -20.03
N ARG A 184 -0.38 -15.15 -19.58
CA ARG A 184 0.05 -14.62 -18.29
C ARG A 184 -0.76 -15.24 -17.15
N ILE A 185 -2.07 -15.39 -17.31
CA ILE A 185 -2.92 -16.07 -16.31
C ILE A 185 -2.49 -17.54 -16.15
N GLU A 186 -2.27 -18.24 -17.26
CA GLU A 186 -1.79 -19.62 -17.25
C GLU A 186 -0.43 -19.74 -16.55
N ARG A 187 0.53 -18.88 -16.90
CA ARG A 187 1.83 -18.84 -16.19
C ARG A 187 1.69 -18.55 -14.71
N ILE A 188 0.77 -17.67 -14.30
CA ILE A 188 0.53 -17.43 -12.87
C ILE A 188 -0.02 -18.71 -12.24
N LEU A 189 -1.02 -19.34 -12.83
CA LEU A 189 -1.65 -20.55 -12.30
C LEU A 189 -0.66 -21.71 -12.15
N ASP A 190 0.11 -21.97 -13.22
CA ASP A 190 1.10 -23.06 -13.28
C ASP A 190 2.23 -22.85 -12.26
N ASN A 191 2.63 -21.60 -12.01
CA ASN A 191 3.69 -21.27 -11.06
C ASN A 191 3.20 -21.01 -9.63
N SER A 192 1.93 -20.63 -9.41
CA SER A 192 1.40 -20.28 -8.08
C SER A 192 0.84 -21.48 -7.33
N LEU A 193 0.22 -22.43 -8.04
CA LEU A 193 -0.47 -23.55 -7.40
C LEU A 193 0.49 -24.49 -6.61
N PRO A 194 1.66 -24.88 -7.16
CA PRO A 194 2.64 -25.68 -6.41
C PRO A 194 3.14 -24.95 -5.16
N SER A 195 3.30 -23.63 -5.25
CA SER A 195 3.80 -22.74 -4.20
C SER A 195 2.83 -22.61 -3.05
N ILE A 196 1.54 -22.41 -3.36
CA ILE A 196 0.47 -22.38 -2.35
C ILE A 196 0.41 -23.73 -1.63
N LYS A 197 0.48 -24.84 -2.38
CA LYS A 197 0.47 -26.17 -1.79
C LYS A 197 1.68 -26.40 -0.87
N MET A 198 2.88 -26.00 -1.32
CA MET A 198 4.10 -26.07 -0.53
C MET A 198 3.97 -25.26 0.76
N VAL A 199 3.53 -24.01 0.68
CA VAL A 199 3.37 -23.13 1.84
C VAL A 199 2.38 -23.73 2.84
N ILE A 200 1.17 -24.11 2.40
CA ILE A 200 0.13 -24.61 3.31
C ILE A 200 0.58 -25.88 4.03
N GLN A 201 1.23 -26.80 3.32
CA GLN A 201 1.67 -28.07 3.89
C GLN A 201 2.84 -27.94 4.86
N ASN A 202 3.61 -26.87 4.76
CA ASN A 202 4.84 -26.68 5.54
C ASN A 202 4.76 -25.53 6.54
N THR A 203 3.62 -24.85 6.65
CA THR A 203 3.37 -23.83 7.67
C THR A 203 2.93 -24.49 8.98
N TYR A 204 3.56 -24.11 10.09
CA TYR A 204 3.18 -24.55 11.43
C TYR A 204 2.32 -23.49 12.13
N LEU A 205 1.88 -23.79 13.36
CA LEU A 205 1.19 -22.79 14.19
C LEU A 205 2.08 -21.57 14.47
N ILE A 206 3.37 -21.81 14.66
CA ILE A 206 4.44 -20.82 14.79
C ILE A 206 5.55 -21.26 13.85
N GLY A 207 5.91 -20.40 12.90
CA GLY A 207 6.93 -20.67 11.89
C GLY A 207 6.56 -21.69 10.82
N HIS A 208 7.57 -22.32 10.24
CA HIS A 208 7.48 -23.28 9.14
C HIS A 208 8.45 -24.45 9.31
N ASN A 209 8.31 -25.46 8.45
CA ASN A 209 9.25 -26.56 8.33
C ASN A 209 10.60 -26.05 7.78
N PRO A 210 11.70 -26.08 8.56
CA PRO A 210 13.00 -25.55 8.14
C PRO A 210 13.51 -26.18 6.84
N ALA A 211 13.27 -27.49 6.67
CA ALA A 211 13.74 -28.26 5.52
C ALA A 211 13.12 -27.83 4.18
N THR A 212 12.04 -27.04 4.21
CA THR A 212 11.36 -26.53 2.99
C THR A 212 11.72 -25.11 2.64
N SER A 213 12.47 -24.45 3.51
CA SER A 213 12.99 -23.12 3.23
C SER A 213 14.08 -23.19 2.17
N PHE A 214 14.33 -22.07 1.51
CA PHE A 214 15.48 -21.86 0.63
C PHE A 214 16.81 -22.13 1.35
N TRP A 215 16.85 -21.90 2.67
CA TRP A 215 18.03 -22.05 3.52
C TRP A 215 18.29 -23.50 3.97
N GLY A 216 17.31 -24.40 3.79
CA GLY A 216 17.43 -25.80 4.16
C GLY A 216 17.84 -25.98 5.63
N ALA A 217 19.01 -26.58 5.86
CA ALA A 217 19.51 -26.86 7.21
C ALA A 217 19.88 -25.59 8.02
N GLU A 218 20.10 -24.46 7.36
CA GLU A 218 20.45 -23.18 8.00
C GLU A 218 19.20 -22.36 8.38
N SER A 219 18.00 -22.86 8.08
CA SER A 219 16.76 -22.22 8.50
C SER A 219 16.52 -22.40 9.98
N SER A 220 16.11 -21.30 10.61
CA SER A 220 15.67 -21.31 12.01
C SER A 220 14.24 -21.84 12.17
N GLY A 221 13.52 -22.05 11.05
CA GLY A 221 12.11 -22.41 11.02
C GLY A 221 11.17 -21.29 11.43
N PHE A 222 11.67 -20.07 11.64
CA PHE A 222 10.89 -18.93 12.09
C PHE A 222 11.57 -17.61 11.78
N SER A 223 10.88 -16.70 11.09
CA SER A 223 11.41 -15.37 10.81
C SER A 223 12.74 -15.41 10.03
N ASP A 224 12.81 -16.21 8.96
CA ASP A 224 14.00 -16.43 8.11
C ASP A 224 14.27 -15.30 7.10
N GLY A 225 13.46 -14.24 7.09
CA GLY A 225 13.63 -13.06 6.25
C GLY A 225 12.79 -13.04 4.98
N TYR A 226 11.80 -13.94 4.81
CA TYR A 226 10.84 -13.88 3.70
C TYR A 226 9.94 -12.63 3.79
N ILE A 227 9.59 -12.22 5.02
CA ILE A 227 8.96 -10.92 5.29
C ILE A 227 9.94 -10.10 6.12
N THR A 228 10.41 -8.98 5.56
CA THR A 228 11.45 -8.19 6.20
C THR A 228 11.34 -6.70 5.88
N LEU A 229 12.04 -5.88 6.67
CA LEU A 229 12.27 -4.46 6.36
C LEU A 229 13.38 -4.31 5.30
N PRO A 230 13.52 -3.12 4.66
CA PRO A 230 14.61 -2.85 3.75
C PRO A 230 15.97 -3.09 4.38
N ILE A 231 16.89 -3.61 3.58
CA ILE A 231 18.25 -3.94 4.03
C ILE A 231 18.97 -2.74 4.61
N SER A 232 18.75 -1.55 4.04
CA SER A 232 19.30 -0.31 4.59
C SER A 232 18.92 -0.12 6.05
N LEU A 233 17.69 -0.46 6.47
CA LEU A 233 17.27 -0.39 7.87
C LEU A 233 17.92 -1.49 8.70
N ILE A 234 17.95 -2.73 8.19
CA ILE A 234 18.58 -3.88 8.87
C ILE A 234 20.05 -3.55 9.22
N THR A 235 20.79 -3.04 8.23
CA THR A 235 22.21 -2.68 8.39
C THR A 235 22.40 -1.43 9.25
N THR A 236 21.51 -0.43 9.14
CA THR A 236 21.60 0.81 9.94
C THR A 236 21.40 0.54 11.43
N PHE A 237 20.54 -0.42 11.79
CA PHE A 237 20.37 -0.84 13.18
C PHE A 237 21.42 -1.87 13.65
N GLY A 238 22.47 -2.10 12.85
CA GLY A 238 23.63 -2.92 13.25
C GLY A 238 23.31 -4.39 13.49
N LEU A 239 22.22 -4.89 12.90
CA LEU A 239 21.77 -6.25 13.14
C LEU A 239 22.62 -7.23 12.33
N ALA A 240 23.30 -8.13 13.04
CA ALA A 240 23.96 -9.31 12.46
C ALA A 240 22.93 -10.39 12.09
N LEU A 241 21.81 -9.97 11.50
CA LEU A 241 20.90 -10.90 10.87
C LEU A 241 21.61 -11.42 9.62
N PRO A 242 21.50 -12.72 9.31
CA PRO A 242 21.90 -13.20 8.00
C PRO A 242 21.07 -12.41 6.98
N VAL A 243 21.68 -11.37 6.41
CA VAL A 243 21.07 -10.64 5.32
C VAL A 243 21.18 -11.59 4.16
N PHE A 244 20.12 -12.34 3.95
CA PHE A 244 19.95 -13.27 2.87
C PHE A 244 19.68 -12.52 1.55
N TYR A 245 20.54 -11.54 1.29
CA TYR A 245 20.50 -10.64 0.15
C TYR A 245 21.16 -11.29 -1.05
N GLY A 246 20.46 -11.23 -2.18
CA GLY A 246 20.99 -11.65 -3.47
C GLY A 246 20.19 -12.75 -4.16
N VAL A 247 19.27 -13.42 -3.47
CA VAL A 247 18.35 -14.38 -4.10
C VAL A 247 17.01 -13.73 -4.37
N LEU A 248 16.32 -13.14 -3.38
CA LEU A 248 15.00 -12.49 -3.56
C LEU A 248 15.01 -11.27 -4.50
N THR A 249 16.15 -10.59 -4.66
CA THR A 249 16.29 -9.41 -5.55
C THR A 249 16.78 -9.72 -6.96
N ASN A 250 17.53 -10.82 -7.16
CA ASN A 250 18.13 -11.15 -8.47
C ASN A 250 17.55 -12.41 -9.11
N GLN A 251 16.96 -13.32 -8.32
CA GLN A 251 16.18 -14.44 -8.80
C GLN A 251 14.75 -14.25 -8.32
N LYS A 252 13.85 -14.05 -9.29
CA LYS A 252 12.41 -13.90 -9.06
C LYS A 252 11.90 -15.14 -8.35
N ASP A 253 11.90 -15.12 -7.03
CA ASP A 253 11.60 -16.30 -6.25
C ASP A 253 10.09 -16.56 -6.25
N VAL A 254 9.73 -17.83 -6.23
CA VAL A 254 8.36 -18.31 -6.52
C VAL A 254 7.35 -17.81 -5.47
N ILE A 255 7.82 -17.57 -4.24
CA ILE A 255 7.03 -17.07 -3.10
C ILE A 255 6.86 -15.54 -3.15
N ASP A 256 7.83 -14.82 -3.73
CA ASP A 256 7.92 -13.36 -3.58
C ASP A 256 7.05 -12.61 -4.61
N TYR A 257 6.76 -13.23 -5.75
CA TYR A 257 6.06 -12.57 -6.86
C TYR A 257 4.63 -13.05 -7.15
N PHE A 258 4.23 -14.25 -6.71
CA PHE A 258 2.97 -14.87 -7.15
C PHE A 258 2.08 -15.42 -6.03
N THR A 259 2.51 -15.31 -4.78
CA THR A 259 1.68 -15.67 -3.64
C THR A 259 1.18 -14.43 -2.91
N SER A 260 -0.09 -14.49 -2.49
CA SER A 260 -0.70 -13.46 -1.67
C SER A 260 0.01 -13.36 -0.32
N GLY A 261 0.04 -12.17 0.27
CA GLY A 261 0.75 -11.93 1.52
C GLY A 261 0.31 -12.80 2.69
N ILE A 262 -0.94 -13.29 2.72
CA ILE A 262 -1.37 -14.25 3.75
C ILE A 262 -0.53 -15.53 3.75
N PHE A 263 -0.08 -16.00 2.59
CA PHE A 263 0.75 -17.19 2.49
C PHE A 263 2.19 -16.89 2.89
N ALA A 264 2.74 -15.74 2.49
CA ALA A 264 4.09 -15.35 2.87
C ALA A 264 4.22 -15.07 4.38
N TRP A 265 3.29 -14.32 4.97
CA TRP A 265 3.24 -14.08 6.41
C TRP A 265 2.92 -15.35 7.21
N GLY A 266 2.05 -16.20 6.67
CA GLY A 266 1.75 -17.51 7.24
C GLY A 266 2.98 -18.40 7.28
N TYR A 267 3.68 -18.54 6.16
CA TYR A 267 4.89 -19.36 6.08
C TYR A 267 5.97 -18.85 7.01
N GLU A 268 6.32 -17.56 6.92
CA GLU A 268 7.44 -16.96 7.66
C GLU A 268 7.26 -17.01 9.19
N PHE A 269 6.04 -16.79 9.68
CA PHE A 269 5.78 -16.58 11.11
C PHE A 269 4.80 -17.58 11.73
N GLY A 270 4.13 -18.40 10.93
CA GLY A 270 3.09 -19.35 11.36
C GLY A 270 1.68 -18.78 11.39
N TYR A 271 0.69 -19.68 11.45
CA TYR A 271 -0.74 -19.31 11.40
C TYR A 271 -1.19 -18.41 12.55
N ILE A 272 -0.65 -18.58 13.76
CA ILE A 272 -1.03 -17.74 14.91
C ILE A 272 -0.65 -16.28 14.65
N ILE A 273 0.58 -16.05 14.17
CA ILE A 273 1.08 -14.69 13.93
C ILE A 273 0.36 -14.06 12.76
N LEU A 274 0.08 -14.81 11.69
CA LEU A 274 -0.77 -14.35 10.59
C LEU A 274 -2.13 -13.84 11.11
N ILE A 275 -2.81 -14.63 11.95
CA ILE A 275 -4.12 -14.25 12.51
C ILE A 275 -3.99 -12.97 13.36
N LEU A 276 -2.97 -12.87 14.22
CA LEU A 276 -2.73 -11.69 15.05
C LEU A 276 -2.48 -10.44 14.19
N VAL A 277 -1.73 -10.56 13.10
CA VAL A 277 -1.47 -9.47 12.16
C VAL A 277 -2.76 -9.03 11.47
N LEU A 278 -3.56 -9.97 10.96
CA LEU A 278 -4.86 -9.66 10.34
C LEU A 278 -5.82 -8.98 11.33
N LEU A 279 -5.84 -9.43 12.59
CA LEU A 279 -6.61 -8.79 13.65
C LEU A 279 -6.10 -7.38 13.98
N ALA A 280 -4.79 -7.16 14.00
CA ALA A 280 -4.20 -5.85 14.20
C ALA A 280 -4.58 -4.89 13.06
N VAL A 281 -4.50 -5.34 11.81
CA VAL A 281 -4.93 -4.57 10.63
C VAL A 281 -6.41 -4.22 10.70
N LEU A 282 -7.26 -5.19 11.04
CA LEU A 282 -8.69 -4.94 11.24
C LEU A 282 -8.94 -3.94 12.37
N GLY A 283 -8.19 -4.04 13.47
CA GLY A 283 -8.23 -3.12 14.60
C GLY A 283 -7.94 -1.67 14.17
N VAL A 284 -6.87 -1.46 13.40
CA VAL A 284 -6.51 -0.14 12.85
C VAL A 284 -7.65 0.43 12.01
N ILE A 285 -8.24 -0.38 11.12
CA ILE A 285 -9.37 0.03 10.27
C ILE A 285 -10.58 0.45 11.11
N ILE A 286 -10.97 -0.38 12.09
CA ILE A 286 -12.12 -0.10 12.96
C ILE A 286 -11.90 1.18 13.77
N ILE A 287 -10.70 1.35 14.33
CA ILE A 287 -10.33 2.55 15.10
C ILE A 287 -10.38 3.80 14.20
N GLY A 288 -9.77 3.73 13.01
CA GLY A 288 -9.78 4.83 12.04
C GLY A 288 -11.20 5.24 11.63
N LEU A 289 -12.07 4.28 11.32
CA LEU A 289 -13.47 4.54 10.99
C LEU A 289 -14.23 5.18 12.16
N LYS A 290 -13.99 4.74 13.40
CA LYS A 290 -14.58 5.35 14.61
C LYS A 290 -14.14 6.80 14.79
N ILE A 291 -12.85 7.09 14.65
CA ILE A 291 -12.33 8.47 14.78
C ILE A 291 -12.91 9.36 13.67
N MET A 292 -12.97 8.84 12.44
CA MET A 292 -13.55 9.56 11.30
C MET A 292 -15.01 9.94 11.56
N LYS A 293 -15.79 9.04 12.17
CA LYS A 293 -17.17 9.35 12.59
C LYS A 293 -17.21 10.51 13.58
N VAL A 294 -16.33 10.52 14.58
CA VAL A 294 -16.24 11.61 15.57
C VAL A 294 -15.86 12.94 14.92
N TYR A 295 -14.91 12.94 13.98
CA TYR A 295 -14.51 14.16 13.25
C TYR A 295 -15.64 14.69 12.39
N LYS A 296 -16.33 13.81 11.65
CA LYS A 296 -17.52 14.16 10.88
C LYS A 296 -18.60 14.80 11.75
N GLU A 297 -18.94 14.19 12.89
CA GLU A 297 -19.95 14.74 13.81
C GLU A 297 -19.56 16.13 14.34
N LYS A 298 -18.28 16.33 14.67
CA LYS A 298 -17.78 17.65 15.10
C LYS A 298 -17.86 18.69 13.98
N ARG A 299 -17.51 18.31 12.74
CA ARG A 299 -17.62 19.17 11.56
C ARG A 299 -19.07 19.54 11.25
N GLU A 300 -20.00 18.57 11.28
CA GLU A 300 -21.44 18.81 11.08
C GLU A 300 -22.03 19.74 12.15
N ARG A 301 -21.44 19.78 13.36
CA ARG A 301 -21.77 20.75 14.43
C ARG A 301 -21.06 22.10 14.29
N GLY A 302 -20.34 22.35 13.19
CA GLY A 302 -19.68 23.61 12.89
C GLY A 302 -18.25 23.76 13.45
N ASN A 303 -17.68 22.72 14.06
CA ASN A 303 -16.31 22.78 14.58
C ASN A 303 -15.28 22.69 13.44
N LYS A 304 -14.54 23.78 13.20
CA LYS A 304 -13.52 23.88 12.14
C LYS A 304 -12.10 23.49 12.58
N THR A 305 -11.88 23.16 13.85
CA THR A 305 -10.53 22.92 14.40
C THR A 305 -9.89 21.61 13.91
N LEU A 306 -10.69 20.65 13.44
CA LEU A 306 -10.24 19.30 13.09
C LEU A 306 -10.26 19.01 11.59
N LEU A 307 -10.54 20.01 10.74
CA LEU A 307 -10.75 19.80 9.31
C LEU A 307 -9.52 19.22 8.60
N GLY A 308 -8.32 19.71 8.91
CA GLY A 308 -7.08 19.15 8.34
C GLY A 308 -6.81 17.73 8.85
N ARG A 309 -7.08 17.46 10.13
CA ARG A 309 -6.97 16.11 10.73
C ARG A 309 -7.96 15.13 10.10
N GLU A 310 -9.19 15.57 9.82
CA GLU A 310 -10.20 14.76 9.11
C GLU A 310 -9.72 14.38 7.70
N ALA A 311 -9.19 15.34 6.94
CA ALA A 311 -8.65 15.06 5.61
C ALA A 311 -7.47 14.09 5.65
N LEU A 312 -6.53 14.30 6.57
CA LEU A 312 -5.34 13.46 6.74
C LEU A 312 -5.72 12.02 7.14
N LEU A 313 -6.67 11.87 8.08
CA LEU A 313 -7.18 10.56 8.51
C LEU A 313 -7.89 9.82 7.39
N ILE A 314 -8.71 10.50 6.59
CA ILE A 314 -9.38 9.88 5.43
C ILE A 314 -8.34 9.34 4.45
N GLY A 315 -7.31 10.14 4.16
CA GLY A 315 -6.23 9.73 3.26
C GLY A 315 -5.44 8.56 3.80
N SER A 316 -4.99 8.62 5.07
CA SER A 316 -4.19 7.55 5.68
C SER A 316 -4.97 6.24 5.80
N LEU A 317 -6.23 6.31 6.24
CA LEU A 317 -7.09 5.14 6.36
C LEU A 317 -7.36 4.50 5.00
N THR A 318 -7.66 5.31 3.99
CA THR A 318 -7.89 4.82 2.62
C THR A 318 -6.66 4.11 2.06
N ALA A 319 -5.50 4.73 2.20
CA ALA A 319 -4.26 4.16 1.70
C ALA A 319 -3.86 2.89 2.46
N PHE A 320 -4.02 2.89 3.78
CA PHE A 320 -3.79 1.71 4.61
C PHE A 320 -4.71 0.55 4.21
N MET A 321 -5.99 0.81 3.99
CA MET A 321 -6.95 -0.20 3.51
C MET A 321 -6.60 -0.71 2.12
N GLY A 322 -6.22 0.17 1.19
CA GLY A 322 -5.82 -0.21 -0.17
C GLY A 322 -4.58 -1.11 -0.17
N GLN A 323 -3.54 -0.71 0.57
CA GLN A 323 -2.31 -1.49 0.70
C GLN A 323 -2.52 -2.80 1.47
N ALA A 324 -3.33 -2.81 2.54
CA ALA A 324 -3.68 -4.03 3.25
C ALA A 324 -4.37 -5.03 2.31
N TRP A 325 -5.32 -4.56 1.51
CA TRP A 325 -6.07 -5.42 0.62
C TRP A 325 -5.20 -6.01 -0.48
N ALA A 326 -4.40 -5.18 -1.15
CA ALA A 326 -3.48 -5.63 -2.18
C ALA A 326 -2.37 -6.55 -1.62
N GLY A 327 -1.72 -6.12 -0.53
CA GLY A 327 -0.64 -6.85 0.12
C GLY A 327 -1.02 -8.23 0.59
N PHE A 328 -2.08 -8.33 1.41
CA PHE A 328 -2.44 -9.61 2.02
C PHE A 328 -3.12 -10.56 1.04
N PHE A 329 -3.93 -10.06 0.11
CA PHE A 329 -4.80 -10.92 -0.69
C PHE A 329 -4.38 -11.07 -2.15
N ILE A 330 -3.43 -10.28 -2.64
CA ILE A 330 -3.11 -10.21 -4.07
C ILE A 330 -1.63 -10.41 -4.32
N ILE A 331 -0.78 -9.53 -3.79
CA ILE A 331 0.66 -9.60 -4.01
C ILE A 331 1.43 -9.24 -2.74
N ASN A 332 2.23 -10.18 -2.23
CA ASN A 332 3.02 -9.99 -1.01
C ASN A 332 3.98 -8.79 -1.09
N ARG A 333 4.45 -8.44 -2.29
CA ARG A 333 5.37 -7.32 -2.52
C ARG A 333 4.84 -5.98 -1.99
N ASP A 334 3.52 -5.81 -1.87
CA ASP A 334 2.90 -4.62 -1.29
C ASP A 334 2.96 -4.55 0.25
N ILE A 335 3.43 -5.60 0.93
CA ILE A 335 3.65 -5.64 2.39
C ILE A 335 5.01 -6.26 2.76
N ASN A 336 6.00 -6.10 1.88
CA ASN A 336 7.38 -6.55 2.12
C ASN A 336 8.38 -5.40 1.86
N GLY A 337 9.56 -5.46 2.48
CA GLY A 337 10.63 -4.48 2.29
C GLY A 337 10.18 -3.03 2.49
N THR A 338 10.41 -2.19 1.48
CA THR A 338 10.04 -0.77 1.52
C THR A 338 8.53 -0.54 1.55
N ALA A 339 7.75 -1.46 1.00
CA ALA A 339 6.30 -1.40 1.08
C ALA A 339 5.83 -1.67 2.52
N LEU A 340 6.47 -2.58 3.25
CA LEU A 340 6.18 -2.82 4.67
C LEU A 340 6.43 -1.58 5.54
N VAL A 341 7.51 -0.83 5.28
CA VAL A 341 7.75 0.47 5.94
C VAL A 341 6.59 1.44 5.69
N THR A 342 6.12 1.54 4.45
CA THR A 342 4.98 2.37 4.08
C THR A 342 3.71 1.91 4.78
N PHE A 343 3.48 0.59 4.86
CA PHE A 343 2.32 -0.01 5.52
C PHE A 343 2.27 0.34 7.01
N LEU A 344 3.40 0.17 7.70
CA LEU A 344 3.55 0.53 9.12
C LEU A 344 3.36 2.03 9.32
N PHE A 345 3.93 2.87 8.45
CA PHE A 345 3.76 4.31 8.49
C PHE A 345 2.29 4.73 8.32
N LEU A 346 1.56 4.15 7.37
CA LEU A 346 0.14 4.45 7.16
C LEU A 346 -0.71 3.99 8.35
N GLY A 347 -0.42 2.81 8.92
CA GLY A 347 -1.05 2.35 10.16
C GLY A 347 -0.81 3.31 11.32
N ALA A 348 0.42 3.79 11.49
CA ALA A 348 0.79 4.81 12.45
C ALA A 348 0.08 6.16 12.20
N MET A 349 -0.08 6.57 10.94
CA MET A 349 -0.83 7.78 10.56
C MET A 349 -2.32 7.67 10.90
N VAL A 350 -2.91 6.48 10.88
CA VAL A 350 -4.28 6.26 11.35
C VAL A 350 -4.33 6.31 12.88
N LEU A 351 -3.54 5.48 13.55
CA LEU A 351 -3.56 5.35 15.01
C LEU A 351 -3.07 6.59 15.76
N GLY A 352 -2.21 7.41 15.16
CA GLY A 352 -1.72 8.65 15.76
C GLY A 352 -2.82 9.67 16.05
N HIS A 353 -4.01 9.52 15.46
CA HIS A 353 -5.18 10.33 15.77
C HIS A 353 -5.89 9.93 17.08
N VAL A 354 -5.55 8.78 17.67
CA VAL A 354 -6.08 8.33 18.98
C VAL A 354 -5.53 9.19 20.10
N LEU A 355 -4.22 9.48 20.06
CA LEU A 355 -3.55 10.28 21.06
C LEU A 355 -3.80 11.76 20.74
N MET A 356 -4.62 12.43 21.53
CA MET A 356 -4.79 13.88 21.44
C MET A 356 -4.28 14.53 22.72
N VAL A 357 -3.20 15.29 22.60
CA VAL A 357 -2.73 16.13 23.70
C VAL A 357 -3.73 17.27 23.87
N LYS A 358 -4.32 17.38 25.07
CA LYS A 358 -5.23 18.47 25.41
C LYS A 358 -4.41 19.76 25.38
N LYS A 359 -4.73 20.68 24.48
CA LYS A 359 -4.14 22.03 24.50
C LYS A 359 -4.65 22.73 25.75
N SER A 360 -3.73 23.06 26.65
CA SER A 360 -3.98 23.86 27.86
C SER A 360 -4.43 25.26 27.51
#